data_AF-A0A157SF25-F1
#
_entry.id   AF-A0A157SF25-F1
#
_cell.length_a   1.000
_cell.length_b   1.000
_cell.length_c   1.000
_cell.angle_alpha   90.00
_cell.angle_beta   90.00
_cell.angle_gamma   90.00
#
_symmetry.space_group_name_H-M   'P 1'
#
loop_
_entity.id
_entity.type
_entity.pdbx_description
1 polymer ?
#
loop_
_entity_poly.entity_id
_entity_poly.type
_entity_poly.pdbx_seq_one_letter_code
_entity_poly.pdbx_strand_id
1 'polypeptide(L)'
;MADTPNPQEIPASEQPKEVCRVLSLDGGGAKGFYTLGVLREIEAMVARPLSECFDLIFGTSTGAIIASLLALGYRVEQIHDLYKTHVPTVMAQRSPAARTAALEKLATEVFGERTFDEVKTGIGIVATRWMTEKPMIFKSNDAQAHGRKGTFVPGFGVRIADAVQASCSAYPFFERKFVVTSAGDQIELIDGGYCANNPTLYAIADAVLALRAAHSDLRVVSIGVGVYPEPKPSFKMWFAKKYLVSVQLLQKTLEINTQSMDQLREVLFREVPTIRISDTFERPEMATDLMEHDLAKLNLLRQRGSESFASREARLREFLL
;
A
#
# COMPACT_ATOMS: atom_id res chain seq x y z
N MET A 1 36.26 50.25 5.23
CA MET A 1 35.10 49.83 6.03
C MET A 1 34.14 49.18 5.06
N ALA A 2 34.16 47.85 4.99
CA ALA A 2 33.38 47.06 4.05
C ALA A 2 32.17 46.47 4.79
N ASP A 3 31.00 46.70 4.22
CA ASP A 3 29.70 46.17 4.65
C ASP A 3 29.75 44.64 4.74
N THR A 4 29.57 44.10 5.94
CA THR A 4 29.24 42.69 6.14
C THR A 4 27.74 42.49 5.92
N PRO A 5 27.29 41.62 5.01
CA PRO A 5 25.87 41.34 4.86
C PRO A 5 25.33 40.62 6.09
N ASN A 6 24.18 41.10 6.54
CA ASN A 6 23.33 40.54 7.59
C ASN A 6 23.05 39.04 7.34
N PRO A 7 23.18 38.14 8.34
CA PRO A 7 22.81 36.74 8.18
C PRO A 7 21.33 36.64 7.82
N GLN A 8 21.06 36.14 6.62
CA GLN A 8 19.71 35.88 6.14
C GLN A 8 18.99 34.97 7.13
N GLU A 9 17.84 35.45 7.60
CA GLU A 9 16.85 34.70 8.35
C GLU A 9 16.58 33.37 7.64
N ILE A 10 16.85 32.29 8.36
CA ILE A 10 16.42 30.94 8.00
C ILE A 10 14.89 31.00 7.90
N PRO A 11 14.26 30.54 6.79
CA PRO A 11 12.81 30.56 6.69
C PRO A 11 12.21 29.81 7.87
N ALA A 12 11.23 30.44 8.52
CA ALA A 12 10.52 29.90 9.67
C ALA A 12 10.13 28.43 9.42
N SER A 13 10.58 27.56 10.32
CA SER A 13 10.11 26.19 10.42
C SER A 13 8.58 26.17 10.37
N GLU A 14 8.02 25.38 9.45
CA GLU A 14 6.59 25.07 9.43
C GLU A 14 6.14 24.73 10.86
N GLN A 15 5.13 25.45 11.36
CA GLN A 15 4.56 25.11 12.65
C GLN A 15 4.09 23.65 12.61
N PRO A 16 4.28 22.87 13.68
CA PRO A 16 3.80 21.49 13.69
C PRO A 16 2.31 21.50 13.37
N LYS A 17 1.92 20.77 12.32
CA LYS A 17 0.51 20.48 12.06
C LYS A 17 -0.01 19.78 13.33
N GLU A 18 -1.02 20.35 14.00
CA GLU A 18 -1.54 19.82 15.28
C GLU A 18 -1.98 18.34 15.17
N VAL A 19 -2.30 17.87 13.96
CA VAL A 19 -2.69 16.48 13.70
C VAL A 19 -2.01 15.97 12.43
N CYS A 20 -1.33 14.83 12.54
CA CYS A 20 -0.73 14.10 11.42
C CYS A 20 -1.59 12.88 11.06
N ARG A 21 -2.16 12.89 9.85
CA ARG A 21 -3.09 11.86 9.36
C ARG A 21 -2.36 10.87 8.47
N VAL A 22 -2.42 9.59 8.83
CA VAL A 22 -1.73 8.50 8.14
C VAL A 22 -2.75 7.52 7.57
N LEU A 23 -2.63 7.21 6.29
CA LEU A 23 -3.37 6.15 5.62
C LEU A 23 -2.43 4.96 5.38
N SER A 24 -2.84 3.76 5.77
CA SER A 24 -2.08 2.53 5.57
C SER A 24 -2.95 1.49 4.87
N LEU A 25 -2.46 0.95 3.75
CA LEU A 25 -3.21 0.06 2.87
C LEU A 25 -2.52 -1.31 2.76
N ASP A 26 -3.22 -2.35 3.20
CA ASP A 26 -2.70 -3.72 3.19
C ASP A 26 -2.54 -4.29 1.76
N GLY A 27 -1.67 -5.29 1.65
CA GLY A 27 -1.57 -6.15 0.47
C GLY A 27 -2.68 -7.21 0.41
N GLY A 28 -3.00 -7.67 -0.80
CA GLY A 28 -4.07 -8.65 -1.00
C GLY A 28 -4.51 -8.94 -2.43
N GLY A 29 -3.68 -8.61 -3.43
CA GLY A 29 -3.99 -8.88 -4.85
C GLY A 29 -5.32 -8.27 -5.30
N ALA A 30 -6.17 -9.09 -5.91
CA ALA A 30 -7.48 -8.68 -6.41
C ALA A 30 -8.45 -8.20 -5.32
N LYS A 31 -8.22 -8.56 -4.05
CA LYS A 31 -9.07 -8.13 -2.94
C LYS A 31 -8.98 -6.62 -2.66
N GLY A 32 -8.08 -5.88 -3.31
CA GLY A 32 -8.03 -4.41 -3.25
C GLY A 32 -9.35 -3.71 -3.67
N PHE A 33 -10.26 -4.39 -4.35
CA PHE A 33 -11.63 -3.88 -4.57
C PHE A 33 -12.37 -3.59 -3.26
N TYR A 34 -12.15 -4.39 -2.20
CA TYR A 34 -12.66 -4.09 -0.86
C TYR A 34 -12.12 -2.76 -0.35
N THR A 35 -10.81 -2.54 -0.44
CA THR A 35 -10.13 -1.31 -0.04
C THR A 35 -10.70 -0.10 -0.77
N LEU A 36 -10.95 -0.20 -2.08
CA LEU A 36 -11.58 0.86 -2.87
C LEU A 36 -13.03 1.15 -2.45
N GLY A 37 -13.76 0.13 -2.00
CA GLY A 37 -15.09 0.31 -1.40
C GLY A 37 -15.05 1.19 -0.16
N VAL A 38 -14.13 0.91 0.77
CA VAL A 38 -13.93 1.71 1.99
C VAL A 38 -13.48 3.13 1.63
N LEU A 39 -12.47 3.27 0.77
CA LEU A 39 -11.90 4.56 0.40
C LEU A 39 -12.91 5.46 -0.32
N ARG A 40 -13.85 4.88 -1.09
CA ARG A 40 -14.91 5.64 -1.76
C ARG A 40 -15.76 6.40 -0.74
N GLU A 41 -16.16 5.72 0.33
CA GLU A 41 -16.96 6.32 1.40
C GLU A 41 -16.15 7.37 2.17
N ILE A 42 -14.87 7.10 2.45
CA ILE A 42 -13.97 8.08 3.09
C ILE A 42 -13.83 9.33 2.22
N GLU A 43 -13.54 9.19 0.92
CA GLU A 43 -13.36 10.33 0.01
C GLU A 43 -14.65 11.14 -0.14
N ALA A 44 -15.80 10.48 -0.20
CA ALA A 44 -17.11 11.14 -0.20
C ALA A 44 -17.36 11.91 1.11
N MET A 45 -17.01 11.32 2.26
CA MET A 45 -17.17 11.93 3.57
C MET A 45 -16.29 13.18 3.76
N VAL A 46 -15.05 13.15 3.27
CA VAL A 46 -14.11 14.30 3.39
C VAL A 46 -14.25 15.34 2.28
N ALA A 47 -14.99 15.01 1.22
CA ALA A 47 -15.32 15.86 0.07
C ALA A 47 -14.11 16.51 -0.65
N ARG A 48 -12.94 15.86 -0.60
CA ARG A 48 -11.69 16.31 -1.25
C ARG A 48 -10.80 15.12 -1.62
N PRO A 49 -9.80 15.27 -2.52
CA PRO A 49 -8.85 14.20 -2.82
C PRO A 49 -8.15 13.70 -1.55
N LEU A 50 -7.95 12.38 -1.44
CA LEU A 50 -7.37 11.81 -0.22
C LEU A 50 -5.90 12.22 0.01
N SER A 51 -5.16 12.60 -1.03
CA SER A 51 -3.82 13.19 -0.87
C SER A 51 -3.81 14.55 -0.19
N GLU A 52 -4.93 15.28 -0.19
CA GLU A 52 -5.07 16.54 0.56
C GLU A 52 -5.54 16.30 2.01
N CYS A 53 -6.00 15.09 2.31
CA CYS A 53 -6.51 14.71 3.63
C CYS A 53 -5.43 14.01 4.47
N PHE A 54 -4.65 13.12 3.86
CA PHE A 54 -3.59 12.37 4.54
C PHE A 54 -2.22 12.98 4.28
N ASP A 55 -1.43 13.14 5.34
CA ASP A 55 -0.05 13.63 5.30
C ASP A 55 0.94 12.53 4.87
N LEU A 56 0.55 11.27 5.08
CA LEU A 56 1.36 10.10 4.76
C LEU A 56 0.47 8.94 4.30
N ILE A 57 0.80 8.33 3.16
CA ILE A 57 0.09 7.16 2.62
C ILE A 57 1.09 6.02 2.42
N PHE A 58 0.86 4.89 3.10
CA PHE A 58 1.64 3.67 2.93
C PHE A 58 0.83 2.59 2.23
N GLY A 59 1.51 1.79 1.42
CA GLY A 59 0.89 0.68 0.72
C GLY A 59 1.84 -0.49 0.47
N THR A 60 1.28 -1.69 0.56
CA THR A 60 1.97 -2.94 0.20
C THR A 60 1.18 -3.64 -0.91
N SER A 61 1.87 -4.13 -1.95
CA SER A 61 1.26 -4.88 -3.06
C SER A 61 0.09 -4.11 -3.70
N THR A 62 -1.12 -4.67 -3.76
CA THR A 62 -2.31 -3.93 -4.23
C THR A 62 -2.51 -2.59 -3.49
N GLY A 63 -2.20 -2.52 -2.20
CA GLY A 63 -2.20 -1.28 -1.43
C GLY A 63 -1.18 -0.27 -1.94
N ALA A 64 -0.03 -0.69 -2.48
CA ALA A 64 0.96 0.19 -3.09
C ALA A 64 0.46 0.81 -4.40
N ILE A 65 -0.29 0.06 -5.21
CA ILE A 65 -0.93 0.59 -6.43
C ILE A 65 -1.89 1.72 -6.05
N ILE A 66 -2.79 1.44 -5.08
CA ILE A 66 -3.80 2.42 -4.62
C ILE A 66 -3.10 3.63 -3.97
N ALA A 67 -2.16 3.40 -3.06
CA ALA A 67 -1.40 4.44 -2.37
C ALA A 67 -0.70 5.38 -3.36
N SER A 68 -0.05 4.83 -4.38
CA SER A 68 0.67 5.61 -5.40
C SER A 68 -0.28 6.49 -6.20
N LEU A 69 -1.42 5.96 -6.62
CA LEU A 69 -2.41 6.74 -7.37
C LEU A 69 -3.06 7.83 -6.51
N LEU A 70 -3.43 7.53 -5.27
CA LEU A 70 -3.94 8.54 -4.33
C LEU A 70 -2.91 9.64 -4.08
N ALA A 71 -1.65 9.27 -3.88
CA ALA A 71 -0.56 10.21 -3.66
C ALA A 71 -0.29 11.09 -4.89
N LEU A 72 -0.48 10.58 -6.10
CA LEU A 72 -0.46 11.37 -7.35
C LEU A 72 -1.71 12.27 -7.53
N GLY A 73 -2.69 12.17 -6.64
CA GLY A 73 -3.90 13.00 -6.66
C GLY A 73 -5.07 12.42 -7.43
N TYR A 74 -5.06 11.13 -7.75
CA TYR A 74 -6.21 10.47 -8.37
C TYR A 74 -7.36 10.34 -7.38
N ARG A 75 -8.58 10.50 -7.89
CA ARG A 75 -9.81 10.24 -7.15
C ARG A 75 -10.06 8.74 -7.04
N VAL A 76 -10.70 8.30 -5.96
CA VAL A 76 -10.95 6.86 -5.72
C VAL A 76 -11.70 6.20 -6.89
N GLU A 77 -12.67 6.88 -7.51
CA GLU A 77 -13.40 6.29 -8.65
C GLU A 77 -12.51 6.12 -9.89
N GLN A 78 -11.56 7.03 -10.14
CA GLN A 78 -10.59 6.88 -11.24
C GLN A 78 -9.70 5.65 -11.02
N ILE A 79 -9.29 5.42 -9.77
CA ILE A 79 -8.52 4.22 -9.40
C ILE A 79 -9.37 2.96 -9.60
N HIS A 80 -10.65 3.02 -9.21
CA HIS A 80 -11.57 1.91 -9.40
C HIS A 80 -11.80 1.57 -10.89
N ASP A 81 -11.89 2.56 -11.77
CA ASP A 81 -11.98 2.34 -13.22
C ASP A 81 -10.73 1.63 -13.77
N LEU A 82 -9.54 2.04 -13.33
CA LEU A 82 -8.29 1.34 -13.65
C LEU A 82 -8.30 -0.10 -13.12
N TYR A 83 -8.78 -0.32 -11.90
CA TYR A 83 -8.85 -1.65 -11.29
C TYR A 83 -9.77 -2.61 -12.06
N LYS A 84 -10.96 -2.15 -12.46
CA LYS A 84 -11.90 -2.94 -13.28
C LYS A 84 -11.30 -3.42 -14.59
N THR A 85 -10.48 -2.56 -15.22
CA THR A 85 -9.82 -2.90 -16.49
C THR A 85 -8.61 -3.81 -16.27
N HIS A 86 -7.73 -3.45 -15.33
CA HIS A 86 -6.38 -4.00 -15.27
C HIS A 86 -6.24 -5.24 -14.39
N VAL A 87 -6.87 -5.26 -13.21
CA VAL A 87 -6.68 -6.35 -12.24
C VAL A 87 -7.17 -7.69 -12.81
N PRO A 88 -8.39 -7.81 -13.37
CA PRO A 88 -8.82 -9.07 -13.99
C PRO A 88 -7.90 -9.54 -15.11
N THR A 89 -7.36 -8.62 -15.92
CA THR A 89 -6.43 -8.97 -17.01
C THR A 89 -5.14 -9.60 -16.51
N VAL A 90 -4.56 -9.08 -15.42
CA VAL A 90 -3.36 -9.66 -14.78
C VAL A 90 -3.70 -10.99 -14.14
N MET A 91 -4.76 -11.04 -13.34
CA MET A 91 -5.10 -12.21 -12.53
C MET A 91 -5.61 -13.41 -13.36
N ALA A 92 -6.12 -13.16 -14.57
CA ALA A 92 -6.47 -14.21 -15.52
C ALA A 92 -5.27 -14.91 -16.18
N GLN A 93 -4.05 -14.33 -16.09
CA GLN A 93 -2.86 -14.93 -16.70
C GLN A 93 -2.42 -16.20 -15.96
N ARG A 94 -2.03 -17.24 -16.71
CA ARG A 94 -1.79 -18.57 -16.13
C ARG A 94 -0.38 -18.74 -15.57
N SER A 95 0.65 -18.22 -16.24
CA SER A 95 2.05 -18.39 -15.83
C SER A 95 2.57 -17.16 -15.06
N PRO A 96 3.59 -17.34 -14.19
CA PRO A 96 4.22 -16.21 -13.50
C PRO A 96 4.83 -15.17 -14.45
N ALA A 97 5.49 -15.62 -15.53
CA ALA A 97 6.03 -14.73 -16.56
C ALA A 97 4.93 -13.90 -17.24
N ALA A 98 3.80 -14.52 -17.62
CA ALA A 98 2.70 -13.80 -18.27
C ALA A 98 2.03 -12.80 -17.31
N ARG A 99 1.87 -13.17 -16.03
CA ARG A 99 1.38 -12.26 -14.99
C ARG A 99 2.31 -11.06 -14.80
N THR A 100 3.62 -11.31 -14.77
CA THR A 100 4.64 -10.28 -14.61
C THR A 100 4.66 -9.32 -15.79
N ALA A 101 4.65 -9.84 -17.02
CA ALA A 101 4.60 -9.02 -18.23
C ALA A 101 3.30 -8.20 -18.31
N ALA A 102 2.16 -8.78 -17.92
CA ALA A 102 0.90 -8.05 -17.83
C ALA A 102 1.01 -6.92 -16.78
N LEU A 103 1.47 -7.22 -15.57
CA LEU A 103 1.64 -6.21 -14.51
C LEU A 103 2.60 -5.08 -14.91
N GLU A 104 3.72 -5.41 -15.55
CA GLU A 104 4.70 -4.42 -16.04
C GLU A 104 4.10 -3.49 -17.08
N LYS A 105 3.39 -4.05 -18.06
CA LYS A 105 2.70 -3.28 -19.09
C LYS A 105 1.71 -2.30 -18.45
N LEU A 106 0.91 -2.77 -17.51
CA LEU A 106 -0.12 -1.95 -16.87
C LEU A 106 0.49 -0.90 -15.93
N ALA A 107 1.55 -1.24 -15.20
CA ALA A 107 2.29 -0.27 -14.38
C ALA A 107 2.87 0.84 -15.27
N THR A 108 3.40 0.50 -16.44
CA THR A 108 3.91 1.48 -17.41
C THR A 108 2.78 2.32 -18.02
N GLU A 109 1.63 1.72 -18.36
CA GLU A 109 0.48 2.45 -18.90
C GLU A 109 -0.11 3.44 -17.87
N VAL A 110 -0.20 3.03 -16.60
CA VAL A 110 -0.82 3.82 -15.53
C VAL A 110 0.11 4.90 -14.99
N PHE A 111 1.34 4.51 -14.62
CA PHE A 111 2.29 5.40 -13.96
C PHE A 111 3.23 6.09 -14.94
N GLY A 112 3.50 5.51 -16.12
CA GLY A 112 4.41 6.07 -17.12
C GLY A 112 5.82 6.27 -16.59
N GLU A 113 6.40 7.42 -16.90
CA GLU A 113 7.73 7.83 -16.42
C GLU A 113 7.69 8.57 -15.08
N ARG A 114 6.55 8.52 -14.36
CA ARG A 114 6.40 9.30 -13.13
C ARG A 114 7.37 8.87 -12.03
N THR A 115 7.87 9.86 -11.33
CA THR A 115 8.85 9.74 -10.25
C THR A 115 8.25 10.13 -8.90
N PHE A 116 8.97 9.84 -7.83
CA PHE A 116 8.50 10.11 -6.46
C PHE A 116 8.47 11.60 -6.10
N ASP A 117 9.04 12.47 -6.93
CA ASP A 117 8.97 13.93 -6.78
C ASP A 117 7.59 14.49 -7.19
N GLU A 118 6.79 13.72 -7.94
CA GLU A 118 5.50 14.17 -8.47
C GLU A 118 4.31 13.87 -7.53
N VAL A 119 4.56 13.19 -6.41
CA VAL A 119 3.50 12.91 -5.44
C VAL A 119 3.11 14.16 -4.65
N LYS A 120 1.82 14.28 -4.34
CA LYS A 120 1.23 15.42 -3.62
C LYS A 120 1.24 15.27 -2.10
N THR A 121 1.57 14.09 -1.59
CA THR A 121 1.67 13.78 -0.16
C THR A 121 2.76 12.74 0.09
N GLY A 122 3.20 12.60 1.34
CA GLY A 122 4.19 11.60 1.72
C GLY A 122 3.74 10.19 1.33
N ILE A 123 4.63 9.38 0.77
CA ILE A 123 4.34 8.01 0.38
C ILE A 123 5.34 7.01 0.97
N GLY A 124 4.90 5.79 1.22
CA GLY A 124 5.73 4.62 1.45
C GLY A 124 5.24 3.40 0.67
N ILE A 125 6.02 2.94 -0.31
CA ILE A 125 5.76 1.68 -1.04
C ILE A 125 6.68 0.60 -0.48
N VAL A 126 6.11 -0.47 0.07
CA VAL A 126 6.89 -1.54 0.69
C VAL A 126 7.22 -2.64 -0.32
N ALA A 127 8.51 -2.98 -0.45
CA ALA A 127 9.00 -4.16 -1.15
C ALA A 127 9.99 -4.92 -0.25
N THR A 128 10.34 -6.15 -0.64
CA THR A 128 11.28 -6.99 0.10
C THR A 128 12.51 -7.28 -0.76
N ARG A 129 13.72 -7.02 -0.24
CA ARG A 129 14.99 -7.41 -0.90
C ARG A 129 15.14 -8.92 -0.86
N TRP A 130 15.24 -9.53 -2.03
CA TRP A 130 15.37 -10.98 -2.15
C TRP A 130 16.65 -11.49 -1.49
N MET A 131 17.80 -10.88 -1.84
CA MET A 131 19.11 -11.40 -1.42
C MET A 131 19.45 -11.16 0.06
N THR A 132 18.90 -10.11 0.66
CA THR A 132 19.24 -9.72 2.05
C THR A 132 18.08 -9.90 3.02
N GLU A 133 16.90 -10.29 2.54
CA GLU A 133 15.71 -10.57 3.35
C GLU A 133 15.28 -9.36 4.22
N LYS A 134 15.50 -8.14 3.70
CA LYS A 134 15.24 -6.87 4.38
C LYS A 134 14.17 -6.07 3.63
N PRO A 135 13.36 -5.26 4.33
CA PRO A 135 12.46 -4.33 3.67
C PRO A 135 13.25 -3.31 2.83
N MET A 136 12.67 -2.92 1.70
CA MET A 136 13.04 -1.74 0.94
C MET A 136 11.77 -0.92 0.74
N ILE A 137 11.74 0.28 1.34
CA ILE A 137 10.58 1.15 1.31
C ILE A 137 10.91 2.36 0.44
N PHE A 138 10.20 2.49 -0.68
CA PHE A 138 10.33 3.65 -1.57
C PHE A 138 9.53 4.81 -0.99
N LYS A 139 10.18 5.96 -0.83
CA LYS A 139 9.68 7.14 -0.12
C LYS A 139 9.89 8.39 -0.95
N SER A 140 9.11 9.45 -0.73
CA SER A 140 9.21 10.69 -1.50
C SER A 140 9.97 11.81 -0.79
N ASN A 141 10.07 11.80 0.54
CA ASN A 141 10.61 12.92 1.31
C ASN A 141 11.88 12.54 2.09
N ASP A 142 12.90 13.42 2.11
CA ASP A 142 14.17 13.22 2.81
C ASP A 142 14.02 13.26 4.34
N ALA A 143 12.96 13.87 4.86
CA ALA A 143 12.55 13.72 6.25
C ALA A 143 12.36 12.24 6.60
N GLN A 144 11.89 11.42 5.67
CA GLN A 144 11.70 9.97 5.82
C GLN A 144 12.99 9.16 5.69
N ALA A 145 14.13 9.83 5.42
CA ALA A 145 15.43 9.21 5.47
C ALA A 145 15.83 8.99 6.94
N HIS A 146 15.59 7.76 7.43
CA HIS A 146 16.02 7.26 8.73
C HIS A 146 17.57 7.12 8.78
N GLY A 147 18.27 8.24 8.68
CA GLY A 147 19.71 8.32 8.39
C GLY A 147 20.01 8.42 6.89
N ARG A 148 21.28 8.67 6.55
CA ARG A 148 21.77 8.84 5.15
C ARG A 148 21.07 9.96 4.36
N LYS A 149 20.61 11.03 5.05
CA LYS A 149 19.98 12.20 4.42
C LYS A 149 20.78 12.82 3.27
N GLY A 150 22.10 12.92 3.42
CA GLY A 150 22.96 13.52 2.39
C GLY A 150 23.04 12.75 1.07
N THR A 151 22.57 11.50 1.02
CA THR A 151 22.49 10.68 -0.19
C THR A 151 21.06 10.22 -0.48
N PHE A 152 20.07 10.85 0.14
CA PHE A 152 18.67 10.50 -0.10
C PHE A 152 18.26 10.93 -1.50
N VAL A 153 17.59 10.03 -2.21
CA VAL A 153 16.94 10.30 -3.49
C VAL A 153 15.53 9.73 -3.39
N PRO A 154 14.47 10.50 -3.69
CA PRO A 154 13.11 10.00 -3.74
C PRO A 154 13.02 8.71 -4.56
N GLY A 155 12.38 7.69 -4.00
CA GLY A 155 12.27 6.37 -4.61
C GLY A 155 13.60 5.67 -4.91
N PHE A 156 14.71 6.09 -4.31
CA PHE A 156 16.07 5.66 -4.71
C PHE A 156 16.38 5.95 -6.19
N GLY A 157 15.71 6.94 -6.80
CA GLY A 157 15.80 7.25 -8.23
C GLY A 157 15.04 6.28 -9.14
N VAL A 158 14.24 5.38 -8.57
CA VAL A 158 13.42 4.42 -9.31
C VAL A 158 12.06 5.05 -9.63
N ARG A 159 11.50 4.73 -10.81
CA ARG A 159 10.15 5.18 -11.21
C ARG A 159 9.07 4.56 -10.31
N ILE A 160 7.94 5.24 -10.16
CA ILE A 160 6.79 4.70 -9.40
C ILE A 160 6.33 3.38 -10.03
N ALA A 161 6.29 3.27 -11.36
CA ALA A 161 5.91 2.04 -12.06
C ALA A 161 6.73 0.82 -11.60
N ASP A 162 8.06 0.97 -11.52
CA ASP A 162 8.97 -0.11 -11.15
C ASP A 162 8.88 -0.45 -9.65
N ALA A 163 8.72 0.56 -8.78
CA ALA A 163 8.52 0.35 -7.35
C ALA A 163 7.19 -0.37 -7.04
N VAL A 164 6.11 0.02 -7.72
CA VAL A 164 4.80 -0.63 -7.60
C VAL A 164 4.86 -2.07 -8.10
N GLN A 165 5.49 -2.31 -9.26
CA GLN A 165 5.66 -3.67 -9.77
C GLN A 165 6.44 -4.53 -8.78
N ALA A 166 7.56 -4.03 -8.24
CA ALA A 166 8.34 -4.73 -7.22
C ALA A 166 7.51 -5.07 -5.98
N SER A 167 6.71 -4.12 -5.49
CA SER A 167 5.81 -4.32 -4.34
C SER A 167 4.73 -5.36 -4.60
N CYS A 168 4.35 -5.61 -5.87
CA CYS A 168 3.33 -6.57 -6.29
C CYS A 168 3.89 -7.91 -6.81
N SER A 169 5.22 -8.10 -6.82
CA SER A 169 5.89 -9.31 -7.33
C SER A 169 5.79 -10.46 -6.32
N ALA A 170 4.57 -10.98 -6.10
CA ALA A 170 4.30 -12.06 -5.15
C ALA A 170 4.83 -13.39 -5.70
N TYR A 171 6.11 -13.67 -5.50
CA TYR A 171 6.72 -14.93 -5.89
C TYR A 171 6.03 -16.13 -5.20
N PRO A 172 5.86 -17.29 -5.83
CA PRO A 172 6.17 -17.64 -7.21
C PRO A 172 5.04 -17.33 -8.20
N PHE A 173 4.00 -16.57 -7.84
CA PHE A 173 2.91 -16.19 -8.75
C PHE A 173 3.30 -15.13 -9.77
N PHE A 174 4.25 -14.29 -9.39
CA PHE A 174 4.94 -13.34 -10.25
C PHE A 174 6.43 -13.64 -10.20
N GLU A 175 7.15 -13.16 -11.19
CA GLU A 175 8.60 -13.17 -11.19
C GLU A 175 9.13 -12.03 -10.31
N ARG A 176 10.37 -12.21 -9.85
CA ARG A 176 11.09 -11.23 -9.05
C ARG A 176 11.41 -10.02 -9.92
N LYS A 177 11.39 -8.81 -9.36
CA LYS A 177 11.67 -7.57 -10.09
C LYS A 177 13.09 -7.10 -9.77
N PHE A 178 13.87 -6.80 -10.81
CA PHE A 178 15.10 -6.05 -10.66
C PHE A 178 14.83 -4.56 -10.82
N VAL A 179 15.42 -3.75 -9.94
CA VAL A 179 15.44 -2.29 -10.07
C VAL A 179 16.89 -1.81 -10.04
N VAL A 180 17.15 -0.71 -10.73
CA VAL A 180 18.45 -0.03 -10.70
C VAL A 180 18.26 1.32 -10.04
N THR A 181 18.95 1.56 -8.94
CA THR A 181 18.89 2.85 -8.23
C THR A 181 19.71 3.91 -8.95
N SER A 182 19.52 5.19 -8.59
CA SER A 182 20.37 6.28 -9.10
C SER A 182 21.85 6.13 -8.74
N ALA A 183 22.19 5.35 -7.71
CA ALA A 183 23.56 5.01 -7.35
C ALA A 183 24.19 3.92 -8.24
N GLY A 184 23.41 3.32 -9.15
CA GLY A 184 23.84 2.21 -10.00
C GLY A 184 23.67 0.83 -9.36
N ASP A 185 23.15 0.76 -8.12
CA ASP A 185 22.91 -0.53 -7.46
C ASP A 185 21.78 -1.30 -8.16
N GLN A 186 22.07 -2.55 -8.55
CA GLN A 186 21.07 -3.50 -9.02
C GLN A 186 20.50 -4.28 -7.84
N ILE A 187 19.19 -4.17 -7.63
CA ILE A 187 18.52 -4.76 -6.47
C ILE A 187 17.41 -5.68 -6.93
N GLU A 188 17.45 -6.93 -6.49
CA GLU A 188 16.37 -7.90 -6.70
C GLU A 188 15.32 -7.79 -5.59
N LEU A 189 14.07 -7.61 -5.98
CA LEU A 189 12.92 -7.34 -5.12
C LEU A 189 11.77 -8.33 -5.36
N ILE A 190 11.03 -8.58 -4.29
CA ILE A 190 9.74 -9.29 -4.28
C ILE A 190 8.69 -8.48 -3.51
N ASP A 191 7.46 -8.98 -3.52
CA ASP A 191 6.31 -8.38 -2.86
C ASP A 191 6.61 -7.96 -1.41
N GLY A 192 6.14 -6.77 -1.03
CA GLY A 192 6.31 -6.25 0.32
C GLY A 192 5.56 -7.07 1.37
N GLY A 193 4.57 -7.87 0.98
CA GLY A 193 3.77 -8.71 1.86
C GLY A 193 4.58 -9.77 2.62
N TYR A 194 5.75 -10.12 2.11
CA TYR A 194 6.69 -10.99 2.82
C TYR A 194 7.26 -10.36 4.09
N CYS A 195 7.45 -9.04 4.10
CA CYS A 195 7.96 -8.33 5.27
C CYS A 195 6.86 -7.57 6.01
N ALA A 196 5.94 -6.90 5.32
CA ALA A 196 4.90 -6.06 5.91
C ALA A 196 3.64 -6.02 5.02
N ASN A 197 2.84 -7.09 5.04
CA ASN A 197 1.56 -7.11 4.32
C ASN A 197 0.58 -6.08 4.88
N ASN A 198 0.69 -5.76 6.18
CA ASN A 198 0.11 -4.57 6.79
C ASN A 198 1.26 -3.56 7.08
N PRO A 199 1.37 -2.45 6.34
CA PRO A 199 2.48 -1.52 6.48
C PRO A 199 2.32 -0.49 7.61
N THR A 200 1.31 -0.64 8.48
CA THR A 200 0.93 0.39 9.47
C THR A 200 2.04 0.70 10.46
N LEU A 201 2.81 -0.31 10.90
CA LEU A 201 3.96 -0.09 11.79
C LEU A 201 5.04 0.78 11.15
N TYR A 202 5.35 0.57 9.86
CA TYR A 202 6.30 1.41 9.14
C TYR A 202 5.75 2.82 8.94
N ALA A 203 4.46 2.95 8.66
CA ALA A 203 3.81 4.24 8.51
C ALA A 203 3.84 5.06 9.81
N ILE A 204 3.56 4.44 10.96
CA ILE A 204 3.68 5.08 12.28
C ILE A 204 5.15 5.47 12.56
N ALA A 205 6.10 4.58 12.32
CA ALA A 205 7.52 4.87 12.54
C ALA A 205 7.99 6.07 11.69
N ASP A 206 7.56 6.17 10.43
CA ASP A 206 7.80 7.34 9.60
C ASP A 206 7.10 8.58 10.16
N ALA A 207 5.83 8.51 10.50
CA ALA A 207 5.12 9.69 11.00
C ALA A 207 5.74 10.25 12.31
N VAL A 208 6.15 9.36 13.22
CA VAL A 208 6.80 9.76 14.50
C VAL A 208 8.20 10.28 14.28
N LEU A 209 9.04 9.56 13.54
CA LEU A 209 10.48 9.88 13.46
C LEU A 209 10.81 10.87 12.34
N ALA A 210 10.13 10.76 11.19
CA ALA A 210 10.35 11.60 10.03
C ALA A 210 9.55 12.90 10.12
N LEU A 211 8.23 12.79 10.34
CA LEU A 211 7.33 13.94 10.42
C LEU A 211 7.30 14.56 11.83
N ARG A 212 8.00 13.95 12.81
CA ARG A 212 8.11 14.43 14.20
C ARG A 212 6.76 14.60 14.89
N ALA A 213 5.75 13.83 14.48
CA ALA A 213 4.44 13.84 15.10
C ALA A 213 4.46 13.10 16.44
N ALA A 214 3.90 13.72 17.49
CA ALA A 214 3.70 13.03 18.75
C ALA A 214 2.64 11.93 18.59
N HIS A 215 2.71 10.88 19.40
CA HIS A 215 1.76 9.77 19.32
C HIS A 215 0.30 10.22 19.51
N SER A 216 0.08 11.24 20.37
CA SER A 216 -1.23 11.87 20.62
C SER A 216 -1.82 12.58 19.40
N ASP A 217 -0.96 13.02 18.49
CA ASP A 217 -1.30 13.89 17.36
C ASP A 217 -1.48 13.07 16.08
N LEU A 218 -1.16 11.77 16.13
CA LEU A 218 -1.37 10.84 15.03
C LEU A 218 -2.82 10.42 14.92
N ARG A 219 -3.30 10.31 13.68
CA ARG A 219 -4.59 9.69 13.33
C ARG A 219 -4.33 8.68 12.23
N VAL A 220 -4.39 7.40 12.58
CA VAL A 220 -4.07 6.31 11.66
C VAL A 220 -5.33 5.64 11.17
N VAL A 221 -5.53 5.63 9.86
CA VAL A 221 -6.56 4.83 9.19
C VAL A 221 -5.87 3.67 8.49
N SER A 222 -6.09 2.44 8.97
CA SER A 222 -5.50 1.21 8.42
C SER A 222 -6.59 0.38 7.74
N ILE A 223 -6.51 0.24 6.43
CA ILE A 223 -7.52 -0.42 5.61
C ILE A 223 -6.96 -1.72 5.06
N GLY A 224 -7.71 -2.80 5.31
CA GLY A 224 -7.35 -4.12 4.88
C GLY A 224 -7.97 -4.44 3.54
N VAL A 225 -7.94 -5.72 3.22
CA VAL A 225 -8.63 -6.26 2.06
C VAL A 225 -9.80 -7.17 2.42
N GLY A 226 -10.19 -7.23 3.71
CA GLY A 226 -11.19 -8.16 4.22
C GLY A 226 -10.65 -9.59 4.38
N VAL A 227 -11.30 -10.35 5.25
CA VAL A 227 -11.01 -11.78 5.49
C VAL A 227 -12.15 -12.61 4.90
N TYR A 228 -11.81 -13.58 4.05
CA TYR A 228 -12.77 -14.39 3.30
C TYR A 228 -12.45 -15.88 3.42
N PRO A 229 -13.42 -16.78 3.19
CA PRO A 229 -13.17 -18.21 3.13
C PRO A 229 -12.35 -18.54 1.88
N GLU A 230 -11.52 -19.57 1.95
CA GLU A 230 -10.80 -20.05 0.78
C GLU A 230 -11.75 -20.75 -0.21
N PRO A 231 -11.57 -20.54 -1.54
CA PRO A 231 -12.35 -21.25 -2.54
C PRO A 231 -12.06 -22.76 -2.47
N LYS A 232 -13.12 -23.58 -2.60
CA LYS A 232 -12.96 -25.03 -2.62
C LYS A 232 -12.15 -25.44 -3.86
N PRO A 233 -11.08 -26.24 -3.71
CA PRO A 233 -10.27 -26.66 -4.84
C PRO A 233 -11.09 -27.49 -5.82
N SER A 234 -10.99 -27.18 -7.12
CA SER A 234 -11.63 -27.98 -8.17
C SER A 234 -10.96 -29.35 -8.31
N PHE A 235 -11.68 -30.34 -8.83
CA PHE A 235 -11.14 -31.69 -9.08
C PHE A 235 -9.88 -31.67 -9.97
N LYS A 236 -9.79 -30.71 -10.90
CA LYS A 236 -8.59 -30.49 -11.74
C LYS A 236 -7.40 -29.93 -10.95
N MET A 237 -7.64 -29.03 -9.99
CA MET A 237 -6.59 -28.48 -9.13
C MET A 237 -6.03 -29.49 -8.13
N TRP A 238 -6.79 -30.54 -7.80
CA TRP A 238 -6.31 -31.64 -6.96
C TRP A 238 -5.10 -32.37 -7.57
N PHE A 239 -5.07 -32.53 -8.90
CA PHE A 239 -3.91 -33.07 -9.62
C PHE A 239 -2.70 -32.12 -9.61
N ALA A 240 -2.92 -30.82 -9.41
CA ALA A 240 -1.88 -29.80 -9.27
C ALA A 240 -1.49 -29.56 -7.80
N LYS A 241 -1.44 -30.63 -6.99
CA LYS A 241 -1.29 -30.59 -5.52
C LYS A 241 -0.13 -29.71 -5.04
N LYS A 242 1.04 -29.75 -5.70
CA LYS A 242 2.21 -28.93 -5.34
C LYS A 242 1.97 -27.42 -5.53
N TYR A 243 1.28 -27.05 -6.60
CA TYR A 243 0.93 -25.65 -6.88
C TYR A 243 -0.11 -25.15 -5.87
N LEU A 244 -1.14 -25.95 -5.60
CA LEU A 244 -2.18 -25.61 -4.61
C LEU A 244 -1.59 -25.40 -3.20
N VAL A 245 -0.69 -26.28 -2.76
CA VAL A 245 -0.01 -26.14 -1.45
C VAL A 245 0.84 -24.87 -1.39
N SER A 246 1.52 -24.53 -2.48
CA SER A 246 2.33 -23.29 -2.55
C SER A 246 1.45 -22.04 -2.45
N VAL A 247 0.27 -22.07 -3.09
CA VAL A 247 -0.74 -20.98 -3.02
C VAL A 247 -1.24 -20.77 -1.61
N GLN A 248 -1.68 -21.85 -0.97
CA GLN A 248 -2.22 -21.80 0.39
C GLN A 248 -1.15 -21.34 1.38
N LEU A 249 0.07 -21.85 1.26
CA LEU A 249 1.17 -21.44 2.13
C LEU A 249 1.51 -19.96 1.98
N LEU A 250 1.53 -19.42 0.74
CA LEU A 250 1.77 -18.00 0.54
C LEU A 250 0.66 -17.16 1.15
N GLN A 251 -0.61 -17.50 0.88
CA GLN A 251 -1.76 -16.78 1.44
C GLN A 251 -1.75 -16.78 2.97
N LYS A 252 -1.48 -17.95 3.59
CA LYS A 252 -1.32 -18.04 5.05
C LYS A 252 -0.15 -17.23 5.54
N THR A 253 0.99 -17.25 4.86
CA THR A 253 2.17 -16.44 5.23
C THR A 253 1.82 -14.94 5.23
N LEU A 254 1.16 -14.46 4.18
CA LEU A 254 0.73 -13.06 4.08
C LEU A 254 -0.29 -12.70 5.17
N GLU A 255 -1.27 -13.57 5.43
CA GLU A 255 -2.26 -13.35 6.48
C GLU A 255 -1.62 -13.35 7.88
N ILE A 256 -0.72 -14.30 8.17
CA ILE A 256 0.07 -14.34 9.40
C ILE A 256 0.86 -13.04 9.55
N ASN A 257 1.49 -12.54 8.48
CA ASN A 257 2.21 -11.28 8.51
C ASN A 257 1.28 -10.10 8.83
N THR A 258 0.12 -9.99 8.15
CA THR A 258 -0.92 -8.97 8.44
C THR A 258 -1.30 -8.96 9.92
N GLN A 259 -1.69 -10.13 10.46
CA GLN A 259 -2.16 -10.26 11.83
C GLN A 259 -1.04 -10.00 12.84
N SER A 260 0.17 -10.51 12.58
CA SER A 260 1.33 -10.29 13.44
C SER A 260 1.72 -8.81 13.51
N MET A 261 1.77 -8.12 12.37
CA MET A 261 2.07 -6.68 12.33
C MET A 261 1.01 -5.84 13.05
N ASP A 262 -0.27 -6.18 12.90
CA ASP A 262 -1.34 -5.45 13.60
C ASP A 262 -1.31 -5.71 15.12
N GLN A 263 -1.08 -6.95 15.56
CA GLN A 263 -0.89 -7.27 16.98
C GLN A 263 0.31 -6.52 17.57
N LEU A 264 1.45 -6.51 16.87
CA LEU A 264 2.62 -5.76 17.31
C LEU A 264 2.36 -4.26 17.39
N ARG A 265 1.60 -3.69 16.45
CA ARG A 265 1.15 -2.28 16.53
C ARG A 265 0.34 -2.02 17.79
N GLU A 266 -0.62 -2.87 18.13
CA GLU A 266 -1.43 -2.69 19.34
C GLU A 266 -0.61 -2.74 20.63
N VAL A 267 0.45 -3.55 20.65
CA VAL A 267 1.35 -3.67 21.80
C VAL A 267 2.31 -2.48 21.88
N LEU A 268 2.93 -2.09 20.77
CA LEU A 268 4.00 -1.08 20.74
C LEU A 268 3.48 0.36 20.68
N PHE A 269 2.30 0.56 20.09
CA PHE A 269 1.72 1.88 19.80
C PHE A 269 0.25 1.94 20.22
N ARG A 270 -0.06 1.41 21.40
CA ARG A 270 -1.42 1.34 21.96
C ARG A 270 -2.08 2.72 22.07
N GLU A 271 -1.28 3.72 22.36
CA GLU A 271 -1.66 5.12 22.54
C GLU A 271 -1.93 5.85 21.23
N VAL A 272 -1.47 5.33 20.09
CA VAL A 272 -1.66 5.95 18.78
C VAL A 272 -3.10 5.71 18.31
N PRO A 273 -3.93 6.77 18.18
CA PRO A 273 -5.31 6.62 17.73
C PRO A 273 -5.39 5.98 16.34
N THR A 274 -5.91 4.74 16.29
CA THR A 274 -5.99 3.93 15.07
C THR A 274 -7.41 3.44 14.81
N ILE A 275 -7.88 3.55 13.57
CA ILE A 275 -9.09 2.92 13.06
C ILE A 275 -8.66 1.87 12.03
N ARG A 276 -8.88 0.60 12.36
CA ARG A 276 -8.66 -0.54 11.47
C ARG A 276 -9.98 -0.94 10.81
N ILE A 277 -10.00 -1.03 9.48
CA ILE A 277 -11.17 -1.46 8.70
C ILE A 277 -10.78 -2.68 7.86
N SER A 278 -11.17 -3.86 8.32
CA SER A 278 -11.01 -5.13 7.62
C SER A 278 -11.91 -6.18 8.24
N ASP A 279 -13.15 -6.24 7.76
CA ASP A 279 -14.13 -7.18 8.31
C ASP A 279 -13.92 -8.61 7.80
N THR A 280 -14.40 -9.56 8.59
CA THR A 280 -14.45 -10.98 8.25
C THR A 280 -15.81 -11.33 7.66
N PHE A 281 -15.80 -12.04 6.54
CA PHE A 281 -16.98 -12.53 5.85
C PHE A 281 -16.92 -14.05 5.79
N GLU A 282 -17.85 -14.74 6.45
CA GLU A 282 -17.76 -16.20 6.62
C GLU A 282 -18.55 -17.02 5.59
N ARG A 283 -19.42 -16.36 4.82
CA ARG A 283 -20.36 -17.06 3.94
C ARG A 283 -19.62 -17.70 2.75
N PRO A 284 -19.91 -18.97 2.39
CA PRO A 284 -19.20 -19.66 1.31
C PRO A 284 -19.25 -18.95 -0.05
N GLU A 285 -20.32 -18.22 -0.36
CA GLU A 285 -20.45 -17.43 -1.57
C GLU A 285 -19.44 -16.27 -1.67
N MET A 286 -18.85 -15.86 -0.54
CA MET A 286 -17.78 -14.85 -0.45
C MET A 286 -16.40 -15.45 -0.70
N ALA A 287 -16.30 -16.76 -0.96
CA ALA A 287 -15.02 -17.40 -1.14
C ALA A 287 -14.25 -16.82 -2.34
N THR A 288 -13.06 -16.31 -2.05
CA THR A 288 -12.22 -15.58 -3.00
C THR A 288 -10.75 -15.74 -2.62
N ASP A 289 -9.87 -15.42 -3.56
CA ASP A 289 -8.43 -15.51 -3.36
C ASP A 289 -7.71 -14.29 -3.97
N LEU A 290 -6.39 -14.25 -3.85
CA LEU A 290 -5.57 -13.13 -4.33
C LEU A 290 -5.69 -12.92 -5.85
N MET A 291 -6.05 -13.95 -6.62
CA MET A 291 -6.06 -14.02 -8.08
C MET A 291 -7.50 -14.02 -8.65
N GLU A 292 -8.49 -13.61 -7.87
CA GLU A 292 -9.86 -13.46 -8.34
C GLU A 292 -9.94 -12.47 -9.51
N HIS A 293 -10.70 -12.82 -10.54
CA HIS A 293 -10.85 -12.03 -11.77
C HIS A 293 -12.31 -12.00 -12.27
N ASP A 294 -13.24 -12.65 -11.57
CA ASP A 294 -14.67 -12.49 -11.81
C ASP A 294 -15.13 -11.11 -11.32
N LEU A 295 -15.49 -10.23 -12.27
CA LEU A 295 -15.95 -8.87 -11.98
C LEU A 295 -17.20 -8.82 -11.08
N ALA A 296 -18.09 -9.82 -11.12
CA ALA A 296 -19.27 -9.83 -10.26
C ALA A 296 -18.86 -10.03 -8.80
N LYS A 297 -17.91 -10.93 -8.54
CA LYS A 297 -17.34 -11.13 -7.21
C LYS A 297 -16.51 -9.95 -6.75
N LEU A 298 -15.67 -9.39 -7.61
CA LEU A 298 -14.87 -8.20 -7.28
C LEU A 298 -15.77 -7.00 -6.94
N ASN A 299 -16.88 -6.82 -7.65
CA ASN A 299 -17.90 -5.84 -7.31
C ASN A 299 -18.55 -6.10 -5.94
N LEU A 300 -18.79 -7.37 -5.59
CA LEU A 300 -19.28 -7.74 -4.26
C LEU A 300 -18.25 -7.38 -3.17
N LEU A 301 -16.95 -7.60 -3.39
CA LEU A 301 -15.90 -7.19 -2.45
C LEU A 301 -15.92 -5.66 -2.21
N ARG A 302 -16.10 -4.87 -3.28
CA ARG A 302 -16.25 -3.41 -3.18
C ARG A 302 -17.47 -3.00 -2.36
N GLN A 303 -18.61 -3.66 -2.55
CA GLN A 303 -19.82 -3.40 -1.75
C GLN A 303 -19.56 -3.69 -0.28
N ARG A 304 -18.93 -4.83 0.03
CA ARG A 304 -18.54 -5.18 1.41
C ARG A 304 -17.58 -4.15 2.02
N GLY A 305 -16.66 -3.61 1.25
CA GLY A 305 -15.81 -2.49 1.69
C GLY A 305 -16.63 -1.25 2.07
N SER A 306 -17.62 -0.89 1.25
CA SER A 306 -18.53 0.23 1.55
C SER A 306 -19.35 -0.03 2.82
N GLU A 307 -19.86 -1.25 3.01
CA GLU A 307 -20.59 -1.64 4.22
C GLU A 307 -19.70 -1.59 5.47
N SER A 308 -18.45 -2.06 5.36
CA SER A 308 -17.48 -2.04 6.46
C SER A 308 -17.14 -0.62 6.93
N PHE A 309 -17.24 0.39 6.07
CA PHE A 309 -17.08 1.78 6.47
C PHE A 309 -18.18 2.25 7.43
N ALA A 310 -19.43 1.82 7.23
CA ALA A 310 -20.60 2.39 7.90
C ALA A 310 -20.51 2.35 9.43
N SER A 311 -20.03 1.24 10.01
CA SER A 311 -19.87 1.11 11.48
C SER A 311 -18.72 1.95 12.07
N ARG A 312 -17.88 2.55 11.22
CA ARG A 312 -16.73 3.40 11.61
C ARG A 312 -16.92 4.86 11.22
N GLU A 313 -17.99 5.23 10.51
CA GLU A 313 -18.17 6.58 9.95
C GLU A 313 -18.01 7.68 11.02
N ALA A 314 -18.68 7.58 12.16
CA ALA A 314 -18.61 8.60 13.22
C ALA A 314 -17.18 8.85 13.71
N ARG A 315 -16.43 7.75 13.97
CA ARG A 315 -15.03 7.84 14.41
C ARG A 315 -14.11 8.34 13.30
N LEU A 316 -14.38 8.00 12.04
CA LEU A 316 -13.63 8.50 10.89
C LEU A 316 -13.85 10.01 10.68
N ARG A 317 -15.07 10.51 10.92
CA ARG A 317 -15.34 11.96 10.91
C ARG A 317 -14.49 12.67 11.96
N GLU A 318 -14.44 12.16 13.19
CA GLU A 318 -13.58 12.71 14.26
C GLU A 318 -12.07 12.65 13.94
N PHE A 319 -11.63 11.66 13.17
CA PHE A 319 -10.23 11.53 12.77
C PHE A 319 -9.82 12.48 11.64
N LEU A 320 -10.71 12.74 10.69
CA LEU A 320 -10.36 13.32 9.40
C LEU A 320 -10.88 14.75 9.18
N LEU A 321 -11.91 15.18 9.93
CA LEU A 321 -12.54 16.51 9.83
C LEU A 321 -12.28 17.32 11.10
#